data_AF-A0A7W4E2P8-F1
#
_entry.id   AF-A0A7W4E2P8-F1
#
_cell.length_a   1.000
_cell.length_b   1.000
_cell.length_c   1.000
_cell.angle_alpha   90.00
_cell.angle_beta   90.00
_cell.angle_gamma   90.00
#
_symmetry.space_group_name_H-M   'P 1'
#
loop_
_entity.id
_entity.type
_entity.pdbx_description
1 polymer ?
#
loop_
_entity_poly.entity_id
_entity_poly.type
_entity_poly.pdbx_seq_one_letter_code
_entity_poly.pdbx_strand_id
1 'polypeptide(L)'
;MEILKMFALVVLQNASFTLVSRARNSSSLMYHTIASVLSNGVWLLVIRKVVQNFDSLDMMLTYLVGSVVGSVLMHYVSMKYFEKKKK
;
A
#
# COMPACT_ATOMS: atom_id res chain seq x y z
N MET A 1 3.24 -20.60 4.87
CA MET A 1 4.26 -19.53 4.94
C MET A 1 4.17 -18.53 3.77
N GLU A 2 3.78 -18.97 2.57
CA GLU A 2 3.64 -18.07 1.40
C GLU A 2 2.43 -17.13 1.48
N ILE A 3 1.29 -17.60 1.97
CA ILE A 3 0.09 -16.79 2.21
C ILE A 3 0.40 -15.58 3.11
N LEU A 4 1.09 -15.80 4.24
CA LEU A 4 1.44 -14.72 5.16
C LEU A 4 2.41 -13.70 4.52
N LYS A 5 3.38 -14.19 3.74
CA LYS A 5 4.30 -13.31 3.00
C LYS A 5 3.55 -12.47 1.96
N MET A 6 2.63 -13.09 1.21
CA MET A 6 1.79 -12.41 0.24
C MET A 6 0.88 -11.39 0.91
N PHE A 7 0.24 -11.75 2.02
CA PHE A 7 -0.58 -10.85 2.82
C PHE A 7 0.22 -9.61 3.26
N ALA A 8 1.38 -9.80 3.90
CA ALA A 8 2.21 -8.70 4.38
C ALA A 8 2.69 -7.79 3.22
N LEU A 9 3.10 -8.38 2.10
CA LEU A 9 3.54 -7.66 0.90
C LEU A 9 2.40 -6.86 0.27
N VAL A 10 1.19 -7.43 0.17
CA VAL A 10 0.03 -6.77 -0.43
C VAL A 10 -0.51 -5.68 0.49
N VAL A 11 -0.49 -5.88 1.81
CA VAL A 11 -0.81 -4.83 2.80
C VAL A 11 0.17 -3.67 2.65
N LEU A 12 1.47 -3.95 2.60
CA LEU A 12 2.49 -2.90 2.45
C LEU A 12 2.35 -2.18 1.11
N GLN A 13 2.08 -2.89 0.03
CA GLN A 13 1.85 -2.32 -1.30
C GLN A 13 0.65 -1.37 -1.30
N ASN A 14 -0.50 -1.83 -0.80
CA ASN A 14 -1.72 -1.02 -0.81
C ASN A 14 -1.64 0.15 0.17
N ALA A 15 -0.98 -0.03 1.31
CA ALA A 15 -0.65 1.07 2.21
C ALA A 15 0.20 2.13 1.49
N SER A 16 1.30 1.72 0.86
CA SER A 16 2.20 2.61 0.12
C SER A 16 1.49 3.35 -1.02
N PHE A 17 0.60 2.64 -1.73
CA PHE A 17 -0.22 3.21 -2.79
C PHE A 17 -1.22 4.25 -2.25
N THR A 18 -1.89 3.96 -1.14
CA THR A 18 -2.78 4.92 -0.48
C THR A 18 -2.00 6.16 -0.04
N LEU A 19 -0.80 6.00 0.52
CA LEU A 19 0.03 7.12 0.95
C LEU A 19 0.39 8.06 -0.21
N VAL A 20 0.85 7.54 -1.36
CA VAL A 20 1.14 8.38 -2.54
C VAL A 20 -0.12 9.02 -3.12
N SER A 21 -1.28 8.35 -3.06
CA SER A 21 -2.56 8.92 -3.46
C SER A 21 -2.94 10.13 -2.61
N ARG A 22 -2.68 10.09 -1.31
CA ARG A 22 -2.90 11.24 -0.41
C ARG A 22 -1.85 12.32 -0.63
N ALA A 23 -0.58 11.95 -0.83
CA ALA A 23 0.49 12.90 -1.12
C ALA A 23 0.25 13.69 -2.42
N ARG A 24 -0.36 13.08 -3.44
CA ARG A 24 -0.84 13.75 -4.67
C ARG A 24 -1.86 14.84 -4.42
N ASN A 25 -2.71 14.68 -3.40
CA ASN A 25 -3.72 15.64 -3.00
C ASN A 25 -3.18 16.68 -1.99
N SER A 26 -1.89 16.59 -1.63
CA SER A 26 -1.23 17.56 -0.77
C SER A 26 -0.51 18.64 -1.59
N SER A 27 -0.26 19.80 -0.98
CA SER A 27 0.53 20.88 -1.60
C SER A 27 2.05 20.67 -1.54
N SER A 28 2.53 19.59 -0.89
CA SER A 28 3.96 19.35 -0.68
C SER A 28 4.54 18.42 -1.74
N LEU A 29 5.33 18.98 -2.66
CA LEU A 29 6.04 18.21 -3.68
C LEU A 29 7.02 17.23 -3.05
N MET A 30 7.70 17.61 -1.96
CA MET A 30 8.64 16.73 -1.26
C MET A 30 7.96 15.50 -0.66
N TYR A 31 6.78 15.67 -0.07
CA TYR A 31 5.98 14.55 0.43
C TYR A 31 5.56 13.62 -0.70
N HIS A 32 5.12 14.18 -1.84
CA HIS A 32 4.81 13.40 -3.02
C HIS A 32 6.01 12.61 -3.51
N THR A 33 7.18 13.23 -3.66
CA THR A 33 8.40 12.58 -4.17
C THR A 33 8.77 11.38 -3.31
N ILE A 34 8.82 11.54 -1.99
CA ILE A 34 9.15 10.44 -1.07
C ILE A 34 8.11 9.33 -1.14
N ALA A 35 6.81 9.68 -1.10
CA ALA A 35 5.73 8.70 -1.18
C ALA A 35 5.72 7.96 -2.53
N SER A 36 6.10 8.64 -3.62
CA SER A 36 6.19 8.05 -4.96
C SER A 36 7.33 7.05 -5.06
N VAL A 37 8.52 7.39 -4.57
CA VAL A 37 9.66 6.44 -4.52
C VAL A 37 9.29 5.22 -3.68
N LEU A 38 8.67 5.43 -2.52
CA LEU A 38 8.26 4.33 -1.63
C LEU A 38 7.21 3.43 -2.28
N SER A 39 6.16 3.99 -2.87
CA SER A 39 5.10 3.22 -3.54
C SER A 39 5.60 2.42 -4.74
N ASN A 40 6.40 3.04 -5.60
CA ASN A 40 6.97 2.34 -6.76
C ASN A 40 8.05 1.33 -6.35
N GLY A 41 8.84 1.63 -5.31
CA GLY A 41 9.85 0.71 -4.79
C GLY A 41 9.23 -0.55 -4.20
N VAL A 42 8.18 -0.42 -3.38
CA VAL A 42 7.46 -1.58 -2.84
C VAL A 42 6.80 -2.38 -3.97
N TRP A 43 6.30 -1.72 -5.02
CA TRP A 43 5.70 -2.41 -6.15
C TRP A 43 6.67 -3.36 -6.86
N LEU A 44 7.92 -2.94 -7.05
CA LEU A 44 8.97 -3.78 -7.65
C LEU A 44 9.25 -5.05 -6.83
N LEU A 45 9.11 -4.98 -5.50
CA LEU A 45 9.28 -6.14 -4.61
C LEU A 45 8.07 -7.09 -4.65
N VAL A 46 6.87 -6.54 -4.88
CA VAL A 46 5.60 -7.26 -4.75
C VAL A 46 5.18 -7.91 -6.06
N ILE A 47 5.41 -7.23 -7.20
CA ILE A 47 4.84 -7.62 -8.51
C ILE A 47 5.20 -9.06 -8.90
N ARG A 48 6.46 -9.47 -8.74
CA ARG A 48 6.90 -10.83 -9.06
C ARG A 48 6.16 -11.87 -8.21
N LYS A 49 5.99 -11.61 -6.91
CA LYS A 49 5.33 -12.56 -6.01
C LYS A 49 3.83 -12.62 -6.24
N VAL A 50 3.18 -11.52 -6.59
CA VAL A 50 1.75 -11.53 -6.93
C VAL A 50 1.51 -12.30 -8.23
N VAL A 51 2.24 -11.99 -9.30
CA VAL A 51 2.05 -12.60 -10.63
C VAL A 51 2.28 -14.12 -10.59
N GLN A 52 3.28 -14.61 -9.85
CA GLN A 52 3.61 -16.03 -9.81
C GLN A 52 2.68 -16.88 -8.93
N ASN A 53 1.80 -16.28 -8.13
CA ASN A 53 0.98 -17.01 -7.15
C ASN A 53 -0.53 -16.75 -7.31
N PHE A 54 -0.93 -16.08 -8.40
CA PHE A 54 -2.32 -15.66 -8.58
C PHE A 54 -3.25 -16.75 -9.15
N ASP A 55 -2.78 -17.99 -9.31
CA ASP A 55 -3.59 -19.07 -9.89
C ASP A 55 -4.49 -19.79 -8.86
N SER A 56 -4.24 -19.56 -7.56
CA SER A 56 -5.01 -20.18 -6.46
C SER A 56 -6.05 -19.23 -5.87
N LEU A 57 -7.27 -19.73 -5.66
CA LEU A 57 -8.36 -18.98 -5.02
C LEU A 57 -7.96 -18.44 -3.64
N ASP A 58 -7.23 -19.23 -2.85
CA ASP A 58 -6.78 -18.81 -1.51
C ASP A 58 -5.81 -17.62 -1.59
N MET A 59 -4.95 -17.60 -2.60
CA MET A 59 -4.03 -16.49 -2.84
C MET A 59 -4.79 -15.26 -3.35
N MET A 60 -5.78 -15.42 -4.23
CA MET A 60 -6.65 -14.32 -4.66
C MET A 60 -7.40 -13.69 -3.47
N LEU A 61 -7.96 -14.51 -2.57
CA LEU A 61 -8.63 -14.03 -1.36
C LEU A 61 -7.65 -13.33 -0.42
N THR A 62 -6.46 -13.88 -0.24
CA THR A 62 -5.40 -13.27 0.58
C THR A 62 -4.99 -11.91 0.02
N TYR A 63 -4.84 -11.80 -1.31
CA TYR A 63 -4.58 -10.55 -1.99
C TYR A 63 -5.71 -9.55 -1.75
N LEU A 64 -6.96 -9.97 -1.93
CA LEU A 64 -8.13 -9.11 -1.73
C LEU A 64 -8.17 -8.56 -0.31
N VAL A 65 -8.11 -9.43 0.70
CA VAL A 65 -8.16 -9.01 2.12
C VAL A 65 -6.97 -8.10 2.45
N GLY A 66 -5.75 -8.49 2.06
CA GLY A 66 -4.56 -7.67 2.29
C GLY A 66 -4.66 -6.29 1.65
N SER A 67 -5.24 -6.21 0.45
CA SER A 67 -5.39 -4.96 -0.28
C SER A 67 -6.36 -3.99 0.41
N VAL A 68 -7.51 -4.50 0.87
CA VAL A 68 -8.51 -3.73 1.61
C VAL A 68 -7.93 -3.26 2.94
N VAL A 69 -7.29 -4.16 3.69
CA VAL A 69 -6.68 -3.85 4.99
C VAL A 69 -5.61 -2.77 4.86
N GLY A 70 -4.66 -2.95 3.94
CA GLY A 70 -3.59 -1.97 3.72
C GLY A 70 -4.12 -0.60 3.30
N SER A 71 -5.12 -0.57 2.42
CA SER A 71 -5.72 0.67 1.93
C SER A 71 -6.44 1.44 3.04
N VAL A 72 -7.35 0.77 3.78
CA VAL A 72 -8.16 1.42 4.81
C VAL A 72 -7.30 1.86 6.00
N LEU A 73 -6.37 1.03 6.46
CA LEU A 73 -5.48 1.37 7.57
C LEU A 73 -4.60 2.57 7.24
N MET A 74 -3.95 2.57 6.06
CA MET A 74 -3.12 3.71 5.69
C MET A 74 -3.94 4.96 5.44
N HIS A 75 -5.17 4.84 4.92
CA HIS A 75 -6.06 5.98 4.79
C HIS A 75 -6.36 6.63 6.16
N TYR A 76 -6.72 5.81 7.16
CA TYR A 76 -6.93 6.26 8.53
C TYR A 76 -5.68 6.92 9.13
N VAL A 77 -4.51 6.28 8.97
CA VAL A 77 -3.22 6.83 9.43
C VAL A 77 -2.89 8.15 8.73
N SER A 78 -3.11 8.24 7.42
CA SER A 78 -2.86 9.44 6.61
C SER A 78 -3.67 10.63 7.13
N MET A 79 -4.97 10.44 7.34
CA MET A 79 -5.84 11.47 7.90
C MET A 79 -5.40 11.92 9.31
N LYS A 80 -5.00 10.96 10.15
CA LYS A 80 -4.69 11.23 11.55
C LYS A 80 -3.32 11.90 11.77
N TYR A 81 -2.31 11.51 10.99
CA TYR A 81 -0.92 11.91 11.22
C TYR A 81 -0.35 12.84 10.16
N PHE A 82 -0.73 12.64 8.89
CA PHE A 82 -0.15 13.39 7.78
C PHE A 82 -0.98 14.62 7.40
N GLU A 83 -2.28 14.60 7.72
CA GLU A 83 -3.22 15.65 7.30
C GLU A 83 -3.91 16.38 8.44
N LYS A 84 -3.48 16.17 9.69
CA LYS A 84 -3.93 17.02 10.79
C LYS A 84 -3.52 18.46 10.49
N LYS A 85 -4.50 19.27 10.06
CA LYS A 85 -4.42 20.73 10.12
C LYS A 85 -4.00 21.08 11.54
N LYS A 86 -2.88 21.80 11.68
CA LYS A 86 -2.60 22.58 12.91
C LYS A 86 -3.87 23.41 13.17
N LYS A 87 -4.61 23.06 14.22
CA LYS A 87 -5.56 24.00 14.81
C LYS A 87 -4.75 25.08 15.51
#